data_AF-A0AB94IKU1-F1
#
_entry.id   AF-A0AB94IKU1-F1
#
_cell.length_a   1.000
_cell.length_b   1.000
_cell.length_c   1.000
_cell.angle_alpha   90.00
_cell.angle_beta   90.00
_cell.angle_gamma   90.00
#
_symmetry.space_group_name_H-M   'P 1'
#
loop_
_entity.id
_entity.type
_entity.pdbx_description
1 polymer ?
#
loop_
_entity_poly.entity_id
_entity_poly.type
_entity_poly.pdbx_seq_one_letter_code
_entity_poly.pdbx_strand_id
1 'polypeptide(L)'
;MKAIIYCRVSTNKETQESSLNRQEEELIQLAKQYQFEVEAIIKEKASGYDFEREGILEVLDRIKDKQVQALLIQDETRLGRGNAKIALLHCIMKEGTKLYCISHNGELQLSESDSMVLKIVSMVEEYQRKLHNVKIKRGMKRAVQQGYKPEENLKNLGSASGREKIEVPIEEIIRLRKNGLTFAEIAATFRGFGHNISKATVHRRYQEYLASQEE
;
A
#
# COMPACT_ATOMS: atom_id res chain seq x y z
N MET A 1 -13.34 -14.44 -0.10
CA MET A 1 -12.12 -13.69 -0.47
C MET A 1 -12.25 -13.21 -1.89
N LYS A 2 -11.77 -12.01 -2.21
CA LYS A 2 -11.70 -11.53 -3.61
C LYS A 2 -10.48 -12.09 -4.30
N ALA A 3 -10.65 -12.55 -5.53
CA ALA A 3 -9.63 -13.27 -6.26
C ALA A 3 -9.51 -12.84 -7.73
N ILE A 4 -8.29 -12.91 -8.26
CA ILE A 4 -8.03 -12.75 -9.69
C ILE A 4 -7.72 -14.12 -10.28
N ILE A 5 -8.23 -14.39 -11.47
CA ILE A 5 -7.83 -15.52 -12.30
C ILE A 5 -6.83 -15.03 -13.33
N TYR A 6 -5.68 -15.70 -13.43
CA TYR A 6 -4.67 -15.37 -14.42
C TYR A 6 -4.34 -16.59 -15.29
N CYS A 7 -4.57 -16.44 -16.59
CA CYS A 7 -4.33 -17.46 -17.60
C CYS A 7 -3.22 -17.00 -18.54
N ARG A 8 -2.24 -17.87 -18.81
CA ARG A 8 -1.13 -17.55 -19.72
C ARG A 8 -0.81 -18.70 -20.64
N VAL A 9 -0.58 -18.37 -21.90
CA VAL A 9 -0.07 -19.31 -22.91
C VAL A 9 1.14 -18.70 -23.65
N SER A 10 1.95 -19.53 -24.28
CA SER A 10 3.19 -19.10 -24.94
C SER A 10 2.94 -18.81 -26.41
N THR A 11 3.31 -17.63 -26.89
CA THR A 11 3.11 -17.06 -28.25
C THR A 11 3.36 -17.95 -29.49
N ASN A 12 3.90 -19.16 -29.37
CA ASN A 12 4.43 -19.96 -30.50
C ASN A 12 3.42 -20.92 -31.15
N LYS A 13 2.13 -20.96 -30.78
CA LYS A 13 1.15 -21.89 -31.39
C LYS A 13 -0.25 -21.30 -31.52
N GLU A 14 -0.85 -21.42 -32.70
CA GLU A 14 -2.24 -21.00 -33.01
C GLU A 14 -3.31 -21.80 -32.23
N THR A 15 -2.99 -23.01 -31.77
CA THR A 15 -3.89 -23.89 -31.00
C THR A 15 -4.12 -23.48 -29.54
N GLN A 16 -3.77 -22.24 -29.16
CA GLN A 16 -3.72 -21.85 -27.75
C GLN A 16 -4.92 -21.07 -27.23
N GLU A 17 -5.85 -20.65 -28.08
CA GLU A 17 -7.11 -20.04 -27.60
C GLU A 17 -7.98 -21.05 -26.86
N SER A 18 -8.07 -22.29 -27.35
CA SER A 18 -8.73 -23.37 -26.61
C SER A 18 -8.04 -23.66 -25.27
N SER A 19 -6.71 -23.51 -25.19
CA SER A 19 -5.95 -23.69 -23.96
C SER A 19 -6.22 -22.60 -22.92
N LEU A 20 -6.34 -21.33 -23.34
CA LEU A 20 -6.72 -20.23 -22.44
C LEU A 20 -8.14 -20.40 -21.90
N ASN A 21 -9.08 -20.79 -22.75
CA ASN A 21 -10.46 -21.02 -22.32
C ASN A 21 -10.55 -22.19 -21.34
N ARG A 22 -9.83 -23.30 -21.59
CA ARG A 22 -9.75 -24.41 -20.64
C ARG A 22 -9.15 -23.99 -19.30
N GLN A 23 -8.08 -23.19 -19.31
CA GLN A 23 -7.48 -22.67 -18.07
C GLN A 23 -8.47 -21.83 -17.27
N GLU A 24 -9.20 -20.95 -17.94
CA GLU A 24 -10.21 -20.12 -17.31
C GLU A 24 -11.32 -20.98 -16.68
N GLU A 25 -11.87 -21.93 -17.41
CA GLU A 25 -12.93 -22.81 -16.91
C GLU A 25 -12.51 -23.58 -15.65
N GLU A 26 -11.32 -24.17 -15.67
CA GLU A 26 -10.76 -24.90 -14.53
C GLU A 26 -10.55 -23.96 -13.32
N LEU A 27 -10.08 -22.73 -13.55
CA LEU A 27 -9.83 -21.75 -12.48
C LEU A 27 -11.12 -21.15 -11.93
N ILE A 28 -12.16 -20.99 -12.75
CA ILE A 28 -13.49 -20.61 -12.28
C ILE A 28 -14.06 -21.72 -11.39
N GLN A 29 -13.88 -22.98 -11.76
CA GLN A 29 -14.30 -24.10 -10.90
C GLN A 29 -13.56 -24.11 -9.57
N LEU A 30 -12.24 -23.88 -9.60
CA LEU A 30 -11.44 -23.75 -8.38
C LEU A 30 -11.91 -22.58 -7.50
N ALA A 31 -12.18 -21.41 -8.09
CA ALA A 31 -12.73 -20.27 -7.37
C ALA A 31 -14.07 -20.61 -6.70
N LYS A 32 -14.97 -21.31 -7.40
CA LYS A 32 -16.25 -21.78 -6.84
C LYS A 32 -16.05 -22.76 -5.68
N GLN A 33 -15.14 -23.72 -5.82
CA GLN A 33 -14.82 -24.70 -4.78
C GLN A 33 -14.36 -24.02 -3.48
N TYR A 34 -13.54 -22.97 -3.60
CA TYR A 34 -13.04 -22.20 -2.46
C TYR A 34 -13.92 -20.99 -2.08
N GLN A 35 -15.08 -20.82 -2.72
CA GLN A 35 -16.04 -19.73 -2.46
C GLN A 35 -15.39 -18.33 -2.61
N PHE A 36 -14.54 -18.19 -3.62
CA PHE A 36 -13.92 -16.92 -3.97
C PHE A 36 -14.81 -16.09 -4.89
N GLU A 37 -14.81 -14.78 -4.65
CA GLU A 37 -15.41 -13.80 -5.54
C GLU A 37 -14.38 -13.46 -6.62
N VAL A 38 -14.67 -13.81 -7.87
CA VAL A 38 -13.78 -13.51 -9.00
C VAL A 38 -13.96 -12.05 -9.38
N GLU A 39 -12.95 -11.23 -9.07
CA GLU A 39 -12.94 -9.79 -9.38
C GLU A 39 -12.58 -9.55 -10.85
N ALA A 40 -11.61 -10.31 -11.37
CA ALA A 40 -11.13 -10.18 -12.74
C ALA A 40 -10.57 -11.49 -13.27
N ILE A 41 -10.67 -11.67 -14.59
CA ILE A 41 -10.05 -12.76 -15.34
C ILE A 41 -9.12 -12.13 -16.36
N ILE A 42 -7.83 -12.37 -16.21
CA ILE A 42 -6.78 -11.77 -17.04
C ILE A 42 -6.14 -12.88 -17.88
N LYS A 43 -6.16 -12.70 -19.20
CA LYS A 43 -5.62 -13.67 -20.17
C LYS A 43 -4.45 -13.04 -20.92
N GLU A 44 -3.38 -13.80 -21.09
CA GLU A 44 -2.17 -13.30 -21.73
C GLU A 44 -1.52 -14.32 -22.67
N LYS A 45 -1.03 -13.83 -23.82
CA LYS A 45 -0.21 -14.59 -24.78
C LYS A 45 1.21 -14.02 -24.73
N ALA A 46 2.07 -14.56 -23.86
CA ALA A 46 3.41 -14.04 -23.64
C ALA A 46 4.42 -15.14 -23.25
N SER A 47 5.70 -14.89 -23.47
CA SER A 47 6.77 -15.78 -23.01
C SER A 47 6.89 -15.77 -21.49
N GLY A 48 7.16 -16.92 -20.88
CA GLY A 48 7.37 -17.03 -19.43
C GLY A 48 8.71 -16.45 -18.94
N TYR A 49 9.60 -16.05 -19.85
CA TYR A 49 10.85 -15.35 -19.53
C TYR A 49 10.72 -13.83 -19.61
N ASP A 50 9.62 -13.33 -20.16
CA ASP A 50 9.40 -11.91 -20.33
C ASP A 50 8.92 -11.27 -19.02
N PHE A 51 9.48 -10.10 -18.73
CA PHE A 51 9.13 -9.28 -17.58
C PHE A 51 8.09 -8.21 -17.92
N GLU A 52 8.04 -7.75 -19.18
CA GLU A 52 7.14 -6.69 -19.63
C GLU A 52 5.83 -7.29 -20.15
N ARG A 53 5.07 -7.85 -19.22
CA ARG A 53 3.82 -8.56 -19.49
C ARG A 53 2.64 -7.76 -18.98
N GLU A 54 1.90 -7.12 -19.89
CA GLU A 54 0.78 -6.23 -19.53
C GLU A 54 -0.23 -6.92 -18.61
N GLY A 55 -0.55 -8.19 -18.86
CA GLY A 55 -1.50 -8.94 -18.05
C GLY A 55 -0.99 -9.19 -16.63
N ILE A 56 0.29 -9.58 -16.46
CA ILE A 56 0.81 -9.77 -15.09
C ILE A 56 1.04 -8.43 -14.37
N LEU A 57 1.37 -7.36 -15.09
CA LEU A 57 1.48 -6.02 -14.52
C LEU A 57 0.11 -5.54 -14.00
N GLU A 58 -0.97 -5.76 -14.75
CA GLU A 58 -2.33 -5.47 -14.30
C GLU A 58 -2.69 -6.28 -13.03
N VAL A 59 -2.32 -7.56 -12.97
CA VAL A 59 -2.51 -8.38 -11.76
C VAL A 59 -1.80 -7.76 -10.56
N LEU A 60 -0.54 -7.34 -10.73
CA LEU A 60 0.27 -6.77 -9.65
C LEU A 60 -0.29 -5.43 -9.17
N ASP A 61 -0.78 -4.57 -10.08
CA ASP A 61 -1.39 -3.29 -9.72
C ASP A 61 -2.67 -3.50 -8.90
N ARG A 62 -3.54 -4.42 -9.33
CA ARG A 62 -4.77 -4.76 -8.58
C ARG A 62 -4.49 -5.38 -7.21
N ILE A 63 -3.42 -6.17 -7.08
CA ILE A 63 -2.95 -6.71 -5.80
C ILE A 63 -2.48 -5.56 -4.88
N LYS A 64 -1.71 -4.62 -5.43
CA LYS A 64 -1.14 -3.48 -4.68
C LYS A 64 -2.22 -2.52 -4.17
N ASP A 65 -3.32 -2.36 -4.89
CA ASP A 65 -4.49 -1.61 -4.46
C ASP A 65 -5.28 -2.30 -3.33
N LYS A 66 -4.82 -3.48 -2.86
CA LYS A 66 -5.38 -4.29 -1.77
C LYS A 66 -6.85 -4.69 -1.96
N GLN A 67 -7.31 -4.70 -3.21
CA GLN A 67 -8.66 -5.12 -3.57
C GLN A 67 -8.79 -6.65 -3.64
N VAL A 68 -7.66 -7.36 -3.71
CA VAL A 68 -7.60 -8.79 -4.00
C VAL A 68 -6.73 -9.51 -2.97
N GLN A 69 -7.17 -10.69 -2.55
CA GLN A 69 -6.54 -11.49 -1.51
C GLN A 69 -5.98 -12.82 -2.05
N ALA A 70 -6.44 -13.25 -3.22
CA ALA A 70 -6.02 -14.49 -3.86
C ALA A 70 -5.74 -14.31 -5.36
N LEU A 71 -4.72 -14.99 -5.86
CA LEU A 71 -4.42 -15.13 -7.29
C LEU A 71 -4.51 -16.60 -7.66
N LEU A 72 -5.32 -16.93 -8.66
CA LEU A 72 -5.53 -18.30 -9.15
C LEU A 72 -4.81 -18.48 -10.47
N ILE A 73 -3.98 -19.52 -10.53
CA ILE A 73 -3.26 -19.93 -11.73
C ILE A 73 -3.36 -21.45 -11.92
N GLN A 74 -3.18 -21.94 -13.14
CA GLN A 74 -3.20 -23.39 -13.39
C GLN A 74 -1.97 -24.07 -12.77
N ASP A 75 -0.80 -23.48 -12.98
CA ASP A 75 0.49 -24.00 -12.53
C ASP A 75 1.51 -22.85 -12.43
N GLU A 76 2.61 -23.06 -11.71
CA GLU A 76 3.66 -22.04 -11.49
C GLU A 76 4.27 -21.48 -12.78
N THR A 77 4.29 -22.26 -13.85
CA THR A 77 4.86 -21.79 -15.12
C THR A 77 4.03 -20.66 -15.71
N ARG A 78 2.76 -20.50 -15.32
CA ARG A 78 1.95 -19.33 -15.73
C ARG A 78 2.55 -18.03 -15.22
N LEU A 79 3.07 -17.99 -14.00
CA LEU A 79 3.75 -16.80 -13.48
C LEU A 79 5.04 -16.52 -14.24
N GLY A 80 5.86 -17.54 -14.53
CA GLY A 80 7.09 -17.34 -15.30
C GLY A 80 8.07 -18.49 -15.16
N ARG A 81 9.30 -18.29 -15.63
CA ARG A 81 10.42 -19.25 -15.55
C ARG A 81 11.68 -18.60 -14.97
N GLY A 82 12.50 -19.39 -14.30
CA GLY A 82 13.77 -18.94 -13.71
C GLY A 82 13.57 -17.74 -12.78
N ASN A 83 14.39 -16.70 -12.95
CA ASN A 83 14.37 -15.50 -12.12
C ASN A 83 13.03 -14.74 -12.19
N ALA A 84 12.32 -14.77 -13.32
CA ALA A 84 11.02 -14.13 -13.46
C ALA A 84 9.98 -14.73 -12.51
N LYS A 85 10.00 -16.06 -12.33
CA LYS A 85 9.12 -16.75 -11.38
C LYS A 85 9.34 -16.23 -9.95
N ILE A 86 10.60 -16.21 -9.51
CA ILE A 86 10.97 -15.79 -8.15
C ILE A 86 10.62 -14.32 -7.92
N ALA A 87 10.88 -13.45 -8.89
CA ALA A 87 10.54 -12.02 -8.78
C ALA A 87 9.04 -11.80 -8.60
N LEU A 88 8.21 -12.50 -9.38
CA LEU A 88 6.76 -12.37 -9.29
C LEU A 88 6.20 -12.96 -8.00
N LEU A 89 6.70 -14.12 -7.57
CA LEU A 89 6.36 -14.70 -6.27
C LEU A 89 6.69 -13.73 -5.13
N HIS A 90 7.89 -13.12 -5.17
CA HIS A 90 8.27 -12.09 -4.20
C HIS A 90 7.29 -10.92 -4.18
N CYS A 91 6.94 -10.36 -5.35
CA CYS A 91 6.00 -9.25 -5.44
C CYS A 91 4.60 -9.61 -4.90
N ILE A 92 4.05 -10.76 -5.29
CA ILE A 92 2.70 -11.19 -4.88
C ILE A 92 2.66 -11.45 -3.36
N MET A 93 3.63 -12.18 -2.84
CA MET A 93 3.66 -12.57 -1.42
C MET A 93 3.98 -11.39 -0.49
N LYS A 94 4.79 -10.43 -0.95
CA LYS A 94 5.09 -9.21 -0.20
C LYS A 94 3.84 -8.38 0.09
N GLU A 95 2.87 -8.38 -0.82
CA GLU A 95 1.58 -7.71 -0.63
C GLU A 95 0.57 -8.56 0.16
N GLY A 96 0.95 -9.78 0.59
CA GLY A 96 0.11 -10.67 1.39
C GLY A 96 -0.97 -11.41 0.60
N THR A 97 -0.88 -11.40 -0.74
CA THR A 97 -1.80 -12.15 -1.60
C THR A 97 -1.43 -13.63 -1.63
N LYS A 98 -2.42 -14.50 -1.46
CA LYS A 98 -2.26 -15.95 -1.52
C LYS A 98 -2.29 -16.43 -2.95
N LEU A 99 -1.41 -17.36 -3.31
CA LEU A 99 -1.41 -17.97 -4.63
C LEU A 99 -2.11 -19.33 -4.56
N TYR A 100 -3.06 -19.59 -5.46
CA TYR A 100 -3.76 -20.86 -5.58
C TYR A 100 -3.45 -21.50 -6.93
N CYS A 101 -3.09 -22.78 -6.92
CA CYS A 101 -2.69 -23.54 -8.09
C CYS A 101 -3.56 -24.78 -8.26
N ILE A 102 -4.02 -25.04 -9.50
CA ILE A 102 -4.71 -26.30 -9.82
C ILE A 102 -3.77 -27.49 -9.61
N SER A 103 -2.51 -27.38 -10.04
CA SER A 103 -1.52 -28.46 -9.90
C SER A 103 -1.23 -28.87 -8.46
N HIS A 104 -1.48 -27.98 -7.49
CA HIS A 104 -1.32 -28.24 -6.05
C HIS A 104 -2.67 -28.48 -5.35
N ASN A 105 -3.77 -28.45 -6.09
CA ASN A 105 -5.14 -28.56 -5.59
C ASN A 105 -5.45 -27.59 -4.42
N GLY A 106 -4.88 -26.38 -4.44
CA GLY A 106 -5.02 -25.44 -3.33
C GLY A 106 -3.98 -24.34 -3.30
N GLU A 107 -3.77 -23.78 -2.12
CA GLU A 107 -2.77 -22.73 -1.87
C GLU A 107 -1.36 -23.25 -2.14
N LEU A 108 -0.59 -22.52 -2.96
CA LEU A 108 0.78 -22.88 -3.33
C LEU A 108 1.62 -23.02 -2.06
N GLN A 109 2.17 -24.22 -1.87
CA GLN A 109 3.20 -24.47 -0.86
C GLN A 109 4.56 -24.29 -1.52
N LEU A 110 5.31 -23.30 -1.07
CA LEU A 110 6.66 -23.09 -1.54
C LEU A 110 7.57 -24.23 -1.09
N SER A 111 8.51 -24.61 -1.95
CA SER A 111 9.62 -25.45 -1.53
C SER A 111 10.51 -24.71 -0.51
N GLU A 112 11.22 -25.45 0.34
CA GLU A 112 12.21 -24.88 1.26
C GLU A 112 13.27 -24.04 0.52
N SER A 113 13.67 -24.50 -0.68
CA SER A 113 14.56 -23.76 -1.57
C SER A 113 13.96 -22.43 -2.04
N ASP A 114 12.72 -22.42 -2.53
CA ASP A 114 12.07 -21.19 -3.01
C ASP A 114 11.87 -20.21 -1.83
N SER A 115 11.45 -20.71 -0.68
CA SER A 115 11.30 -19.93 0.56
C SER A 115 12.62 -19.30 1.00
N MET A 116 13.73 -20.05 0.94
CA MET A 116 15.06 -19.52 1.25
C MET A 116 15.49 -18.42 0.26
N VAL A 117 15.29 -18.64 -1.04
CA VAL A 117 15.63 -17.65 -2.07
C VAL A 117 14.81 -16.37 -1.88
N LEU A 118 13.50 -16.46 -1.61
CA LEU A 118 12.65 -15.30 -1.36
C LEU A 118 13.09 -14.53 -0.11
N LYS A 119 13.51 -15.22 0.96
CA LYS A 119 14.08 -14.58 2.15
C LYS A 119 15.37 -13.82 1.82
N ILE A 120 16.26 -14.42 1.01
CA ILE A 120 17.51 -13.76 0.58
C ILE A 120 17.18 -12.52 -0.26
N VAL A 121 16.28 -12.62 -1.23
CA VAL A 121 15.85 -11.48 -2.05
C VAL A 121 15.28 -10.36 -1.18
N SER A 122 14.42 -10.70 -0.21
CA SER A 122 13.85 -9.74 0.75
C SER A 122 14.93 -9.03 1.57
N MET A 123 15.94 -9.77 2.05
CA MET A 123 17.06 -9.24 2.82
C MET A 123 17.93 -8.29 1.97
N VAL A 124 18.22 -8.67 0.72
CA VAL A 124 18.97 -7.83 -0.23
C VAL A 124 18.21 -6.54 -0.53
N GLU A 125 16.88 -6.62 -0.74
CA GLU A 125 16.03 -5.44 -0.94
C GLU A 125 16.10 -4.47 0.24
N GLU A 126 15.98 -4.98 1.47
CA GLU A 126 16.09 -4.18 2.69
C GLU A 126 17.47 -3.52 2.81
N TYR A 127 18.53 -4.28 2.54
CA TYR A 127 19.90 -3.77 2.57
C TYR A 127 20.12 -2.65 1.53
N GLN A 128 19.63 -2.82 0.31
CA GLN A 128 19.69 -1.77 -0.73
C GLN A 128 18.95 -0.51 -0.29
N ARG A 129 17.77 -0.64 0.32
CA ARG A 129 16.99 0.48 0.86
C ARG A 129 17.77 1.23 1.95
N LYS A 130 18.44 0.51 2.87
CA LYS A 130 19.30 1.10 3.90
C LYS A 130 20.47 1.88 3.28
N LEU A 131 21.17 1.29 2.31
CA LEU A 131 22.27 1.96 1.61
C LEU A 131 21.78 3.22 0.87
N HIS A 132 20.63 3.15 0.22
CA HIS A 132 20.03 4.30 -0.46
C HIS A 132 19.74 5.44 0.53
N ASN A 133 19.12 5.14 1.68
CA ASN A 133 18.86 6.13 2.73
C ASN A 133 20.15 6.74 3.30
N VAL A 134 21.21 5.95 3.46
CA VAL A 134 22.53 6.45 3.88
C VAL A 134 23.11 7.41 2.84
N LYS A 135 22.98 7.10 1.54
CA LYS A 135 23.40 7.99 0.44
C LYS A 135 22.62 9.30 0.45
N ILE A 136 21.29 9.26 0.58
CA ILE A 136 20.43 10.45 0.70
C ILE A 136 20.87 11.29 1.91
N LYS A 137 20.99 10.68 3.10
CA LYS A 137 21.38 11.38 4.33
C LYS A 137 22.75 12.07 4.19
N ARG A 138 23.72 11.39 3.58
CA ARG A 138 25.05 11.97 3.31
C ARG A 138 24.98 13.12 2.31
N GLY A 139 24.20 12.98 1.23
CA GLY A 139 23.97 14.03 0.25
C GLY A 139 23.33 15.27 0.87
N MET A 140 22.24 15.06 1.63
CA MET A 140 21.53 16.11 2.35
C MET A 140 22.46 16.84 3.33
N LYS A 141 23.24 16.11 4.13
CA LYS A 141 24.18 16.72 5.09
C LYS A 141 25.20 17.62 4.39
N ARG A 142 25.72 17.22 3.22
CA ARG A 142 26.62 18.06 2.42
C ARG A 142 25.93 19.28 1.86
N ALA A 143 24.72 19.13 1.30
CA ALA A 143 23.95 20.24 0.77
C ALA A 143 23.70 21.29 1.88
N VAL A 144 23.29 20.85 3.07
CA VAL A 144 23.08 21.72 4.23
C VAL A 144 24.36 22.45 4.65
N GLN A 145 25.50 21.75 4.66
CA GLN A 145 26.80 22.38 4.92
C GLN A 145 27.18 23.44 3.86
N GLN A 146 26.67 23.31 2.64
CA GLN A 146 26.85 24.26 1.54
C GLN A 146 25.77 25.37 1.52
N GLY A 147 24.89 25.42 2.53
CA GLY A 147 23.88 26.45 2.68
C GLY A 147 22.49 26.11 2.14
N TYR A 148 22.26 24.88 1.65
CA TYR A 148 20.91 24.42 1.32
C TYR A 148 20.06 24.33 2.59
N LYS A 149 18.85 24.90 2.56
CA LYS A 149 17.89 24.92 3.67
C LYS A 149 16.70 24.02 3.35
N PRO A 150 16.67 22.76 3.84
CA PRO A 150 15.60 21.82 3.54
C PRO A 150 14.22 22.34 3.97
N GLU A 151 14.18 23.15 5.03
CA GLU A 151 12.97 23.79 5.52
C GLU A 151 12.23 24.56 4.43
N GLU A 152 12.91 25.22 3.50
CA GLU A 152 12.28 25.99 2.42
C GLU A 152 11.43 25.13 1.47
N ASN A 153 11.62 23.80 1.45
CA ASN A 153 10.80 22.86 0.67
C ASN A 153 9.54 22.38 1.40
N LEU A 154 9.35 22.81 2.66
CA LEU A 154 8.13 22.53 3.40
C LEU A 154 7.03 23.48 2.92
N LYS A 155 6.01 22.95 2.24
CA LYS A 155 4.90 23.71 1.66
C LYS A 155 4.00 24.45 2.68
N ASN A 156 4.27 24.37 3.98
CA ASN A 156 3.45 24.90 5.08
C ASN A 156 4.27 25.57 6.19
N LEU A 157 5.34 26.28 5.85
CA LEU A 157 6.04 27.15 6.81
C LEU A 157 5.15 28.36 7.13
N GLY A 158 4.54 28.37 8.32
CA GLY A 158 3.76 29.49 8.85
C GLY A 158 2.26 29.23 8.99
N SER A 159 1.66 28.45 8.08
CA SER A 159 0.26 28.01 8.20
C SER A 159 0.22 26.56 8.66
N ALA A 160 0.07 26.36 9.98
CA ALA A 160 -0.25 25.09 10.64
C ALA A 160 0.26 23.83 9.90
N SER A 161 1.54 23.50 10.10
CA SER A 161 2.16 22.29 9.57
C SER A 161 1.25 21.06 9.80
N GLY A 162 0.64 20.57 8.72
CA GLY A 162 0.03 19.24 8.64
C GLY A 162 -1.44 19.07 9.01
N ARG A 163 -2.21 20.10 9.38
CA ARG A 163 -3.68 20.00 9.51
C ARG A 163 -4.34 21.34 9.18
N GLU A 164 -5.42 21.33 8.40
CA GLU A 164 -6.30 22.48 8.27
C GLU A 164 -6.69 22.99 9.66
N LYS A 165 -6.52 24.30 9.88
CA LYS A 165 -6.83 24.94 11.16
C LYS A 165 -8.35 24.83 11.35
N ILE A 166 -8.79 23.97 12.28
CA ILE A 166 -10.21 23.88 12.64
C ILE A 166 -10.64 25.26 13.15
N GLU A 167 -11.53 25.91 12.41
CA GLU A 167 -12.12 27.17 12.82
C GLU A 167 -13.07 26.91 13.99
N VAL A 168 -12.77 27.58 15.11
CA VAL A 168 -13.59 27.57 16.32
C VAL A 168 -13.64 28.98 16.87
N PRO A 169 -14.83 29.48 17.27
CA PRO A 169 -14.97 30.75 17.95
C PRO A 169 -14.10 30.83 19.21
N ILE A 170 -13.05 31.66 19.19
CA ILE A 170 -12.14 31.86 20.33
C ILE A 170 -12.87 32.54 21.49
N GLU A 171 -13.77 33.47 21.18
CA GLU A 171 -14.60 34.19 22.17
C GLU A 171 -15.37 33.23 23.08
N GLU A 172 -15.92 32.16 22.51
CA GLU A 172 -16.69 31.18 23.27
C GLU A 172 -15.77 30.30 24.15
N ILE A 173 -14.54 29.99 23.70
CA ILE A 173 -13.53 29.34 24.55
C ILE A 173 -13.21 30.20 25.78
N ILE A 174 -13.03 31.51 25.58
CA ILE A 174 -12.74 32.47 26.67
C ILE A 174 -13.92 32.55 27.64
N ARG A 175 -15.14 32.66 27.11
CA ARG A 175 -16.37 32.74 27.90
C ARG A 175 -16.54 31.51 28.78
N LEU A 176 -16.43 30.32 28.20
CA LEU A 176 -16.55 29.06 28.95
C LEU A 176 -15.42 28.93 29.99
N ARG A 177 -14.22 29.42 29.68
CA ARG A 177 -13.11 29.41 30.63
C ARG A 177 -13.34 30.38 31.80
N LYS A 178 -13.89 31.58 31.55
CA LYS A 178 -14.30 32.53 32.60
C LYS A 178 -15.42 31.97 33.48
N ASN A 179 -16.31 31.15 32.90
CA ASN A 179 -17.36 30.45 33.64
C ASN A 179 -16.85 29.23 34.44
N GLY A 180 -15.53 29.02 34.52
CA GLY A 180 -14.93 28.00 35.37
C GLY A 180 -14.73 26.62 34.72
N LEU A 181 -15.10 26.44 33.45
CA LEU A 181 -14.93 25.14 32.79
C LEU A 181 -13.44 24.83 32.55
N THR A 182 -13.11 23.56 32.70
CA THR A 182 -11.80 23.02 32.35
C THR A 182 -11.64 22.92 30.83
N PHE A 183 -10.40 22.93 30.34
CA PHE A 183 -10.12 22.77 28.89
C PHE A 183 -10.66 21.43 28.32
N ALA A 184 -10.84 20.42 29.17
CA ALA A 184 -11.43 19.13 28.78
C ALA A 184 -12.94 19.26 28.54
N GLU A 185 -13.65 19.96 29.43
CA GLU A 185 -15.09 20.21 29.31
C GLU A 185 -15.41 21.15 28.15
N ILE A 186 -14.58 22.17 27.94
CA ILE A 186 -14.69 23.06 26.78
C ILE A 186 -14.55 22.26 25.48
N ALA A 187 -13.52 21.40 25.39
CA ALA A 187 -13.34 20.53 24.21
C ALA A 187 -14.50 19.53 24.02
N ALA A 188 -15.11 19.03 25.10
CA ALA A 188 -16.30 18.19 25.01
C ALA A 188 -17.53 18.97 24.51
N THR A 189 -17.70 20.21 24.98
CA THR A 189 -18.78 21.11 24.57
C THR A 189 -18.72 21.42 23.08
N PHE A 190 -17.54 21.79 22.58
CA PHE A 190 -17.33 22.05 21.15
C PHE A 190 -17.52 20.81 20.28
N ARG A 191 -17.14 19.62 20.76
CA ARG A 191 -17.45 18.36 20.08
C ARG A 191 -18.96 18.11 19.98
N GLY A 192 -19.72 18.48 21.01
CA GLY A 192 -21.19 18.46 20.98
C GLY A 192 -21.81 19.39 19.93
N PHE A 193 -21.13 20.49 19.61
CA PHE A 193 -21.51 21.44 18.55
C PHE A 193 -20.94 21.08 17.16
N GLY A 194 -20.35 19.90 16.98
CA GLY A 194 -19.81 19.44 15.69
C GLY A 194 -18.38 19.90 15.40
N HIS A 195 -17.72 20.63 16.29
CA HIS A 195 -16.31 20.97 16.16
C HIS A 195 -15.42 19.88 16.80
N ASN A 196 -14.75 19.09 15.97
CA ASN A 196 -13.88 18.01 16.46
C ASN A 196 -12.52 18.53 16.96
N ILE A 197 -12.50 19.19 18.12
CA ILE A 197 -11.29 19.75 18.73
C ILE A 197 -10.80 18.97 19.96
N SER A 198 -9.47 18.93 20.11
CA SER A 198 -8.83 18.32 21.28
C SER A 198 -8.67 19.33 22.43
N LYS A 199 -8.51 18.84 23.66
CA LYS A 199 -8.11 19.63 24.83
C LYS A 199 -6.86 20.48 24.54
N ALA A 200 -5.87 19.91 23.87
CA ALA A 200 -4.63 20.59 23.51
C ALA A 200 -4.88 21.75 22.55
N THR A 201 -5.82 21.59 21.60
CA THR A 201 -6.24 22.66 20.69
C THR A 201 -6.88 23.81 21.45
N VAL A 202 -7.79 23.53 22.39
CA VAL A 202 -8.44 24.56 23.22
C VAL A 202 -7.42 25.30 24.08
N HIS A 203 -6.53 24.57 24.76
CA HIS A 203 -5.48 25.16 25.58
C HIS A 203 -4.58 26.09 24.75
N ARG A 204 -4.10 25.63 23.59
CA ARG A 204 -3.27 26.43 22.69
C ARG A 204 -3.97 27.73 22.26
N ARG A 205 -5.25 27.66 21.86
CA ARG A 205 -6.02 28.85 21.46
C ARG A 205 -6.19 29.85 22.60
N TYR A 206 -6.41 29.36 23.81
CA TYR A 206 -6.51 30.22 24.98
C TYR A 206 -5.18 30.91 25.31
N GLN A 207 -4.05 30.21 25.17
CA GLN A 207 -2.71 30.79 25.35
C GLN A 207 -2.36 31.80 24.25
N GLU A 208 -2.69 31.50 22.98
CA GLU A 208 -2.54 32.44 21.86
C GLU A 208 -3.32 33.75 22.12
N TYR A 209 -4.53 33.65 22.70
CA TYR A 209 -5.30 34.82 23.12
C TYR A 209 -4.62 35.61 24.25
N LEU A 210 -4.14 34.94 25.30
CA LEU A 210 -3.45 35.62 26.40
C LEU A 210 -2.21 36.37 25.91
N ALA A 211 -1.40 35.74 25.07
CA ALA A 211 -0.22 36.38 24.47
C ALA A 211 -0.58 37.61 23.62
N SER A 212 -1.70 37.57 22.87
CA SER A 212 -2.17 38.71 22.09
C SER A 212 -2.74 39.89 22.91
N GLN A 213 -2.95 39.70 24.21
CA GLN A 213 -3.39 40.75 25.14
C GLN A 213 -2.21 41.37 25.91
N GLU A 214 -1.03 40.74 25.86
CA GLU A 214 0.20 41.19 26.51
C GLU A 214 1.11 42.01 25.56
N GLU A 215 0.82 42.02 24.25
CA GLU A 215 1.36 42.94 23.23
C GLU A 215 0.51 44.21 23.09
#